data_AF-A0A0R2MRX9-F1
#
_entry.id   AF-A0A0R2MRX9-F1
#
_cell.length_a   1.000
_cell.length_b   1.000
_cell.length_c   1.000
_cell.angle_alpha   90.00
_cell.angle_beta   90.00
_cell.angle_gamma   90.00
#
_symmetry.space_group_name_H-M   'P 1'
#
loop_
_entity.id
_entity.type
_entity.pdbx_description
1 polymer ?
#
loop_
_entity_poly.entity_id
_entity_poly.type
_entity_poly.pdbx_seq_one_letter_code
_entity_poly.pdbx_strand_id
1 'polypeptide(L)' 'MEFTKNAGRAAKPFRLLYGAILIQQRMGLTDRGVVAAIRDTPALQYFIGLSEYKAVEPFNYSSLAHFRK' A
#
# COMPACT_ATOMS: atom_id res chain seq x y z
N MET A 1 27.69 -9.08 4.05
CA MET A 1 26.58 -9.53 4.92
C MET A 1 25.62 -10.32 4.05
N GLU A 2 25.64 -11.65 4.16
CA GLU A 2 24.66 -12.52 3.50
C GLU A 2 23.36 -12.53 4.30
N PHE A 3 22.25 -12.13 3.69
CA PHE A 3 20.93 -12.32 4.27
C PHE A 3 20.48 -13.75 3.98
N THR A 4 20.25 -14.52 5.05
CA THR A 4 19.85 -15.93 4.98
C THR A 4 18.51 -16.09 4.26
N LYS A 5 18.48 -17.05 3.33
CA LYS A 5 17.37 -17.34 2.40
C LYS A 5 16.21 -18.11 3.07
N ASN A 6 15.81 -17.71 4.27
CA ASN A 6 14.61 -18.17 4.97
C ASN A 6 13.60 -17.03 5.17
N ALA A 7 13.58 -16.05 4.26
CA ALA A 7 12.63 -14.96 4.34
C ALA A 7 11.28 -15.45 3.82
N GLY A 8 10.31 -15.63 4.74
CA GLY A 8 8.90 -15.53 4.36
C GLY A 8 8.66 -14.22 3.57
N ARG A 9 7.53 -14.13 2.84
CA ARG A 9 7.20 -13.00 1.95
C ARG A 9 7.70 -11.67 2.51
N ALA A 10 8.64 -11.04 1.81
CA ALA A 10 9.23 -9.77 2.22
C ALA A 10 8.13 -8.78 2.62
N ALA A 11 8.27 -8.19 3.81
CA ALA A 11 7.31 -7.26 4.33
C ALA A 11 7.18 -6.06 3.39
N LYS A 12 5.95 -5.57 3.21
CA LYS A 12 5.70 -4.36 2.41
C LYS A 12 6.30 -3.13 3.13
N PRO A 13 6.74 -2.10 2.39
CA PRO A 13 7.26 -0.88 3.00
C PRO A 13 6.22 -0.21 3.93
N PHE A 14 6.67 0.32 5.08
CA PHE A 14 5.78 1.01 6.03
C PHE A 14 5.02 2.17 5.38
N ARG A 15 5.72 3.02 4.61
CA ARG A 15 5.14 4.18 3.92
C ARG A 15 3.99 3.79 2.97
N LEU A 16 4.08 2.61 2.36
CA LEU A 16 3.05 2.09 1.46
C LEU A 16 1.72 1.89 2.19
N LEU A 17 1.74 1.13 3.28
CA LEU A 17 0.53 0.72 4.00
C LEU A 17 0.03 1.82 4.93
N TYR A 18 0.92 2.53 5.62
CA TYR A 18 0.54 3.65 6.47
C TYR A 18 -0.03 4.82 5.67
N GLY A 19 0.59 5.18 4.55
CA GLY A 19 0.09 6.22 3.65
C GLY A 19 -1.30 5.88 3.10
N ALA A 20 -1.54 4.61 2.76
CA ALA A 20 -2.86 4.16 2.34
C ALA A 20 -3.91 4.29 3.47
N ILE A 21 -3.57 3.97 4.72
CA ILE A 21 -4.50 4.16 5.86
C ILE A 21 -4.86 5.65 6.04
N LEU A 22 -3.90 6.56 5.91
CA LEU A 22 -4.16 8.01 6.01
C LEU A 22 -5.15 8.47 4.94
N ILE A 23 -4.95 8.04 3.69
CA ILE A 23 -5.88 8.33 2.58
C ILE A 23 -7.26 7.74 2.89
N GLN A 24 -7.30 6.49 3.34
CA GLN A 24 -8.52 5.78 3.67
C GLN A 24 -9.35 6.54 4.71
N GLN A 25 -8.73 6.97 5.80
CA GLN A 25 -9.37 7.72 6.88
C GLN A 25 -9.82 9.11 6.41
N ARG A 26 -8.98 9.80 5.62
CA ARG A 26 -9.28 11.16 5.13
C ARG A 26 -10.44 11.21 4.14
N MET A 27 -10.63 10.14 3.36
CA MET A 27 -11.66 10.04 2.32
C MET A 27 -12.86 9.18 2.72
N GLY A 28 -12.83 8.51 3.88
CA GLY A 28 -13.91 7.63 4.34
C GLY A 28 -14.09 6.37 3.48
N LEU A 29 -12.99 5.80 2.95
CA LEU A 29 -13.04 4.69 2.00
C LEU A 29 -12.95 3.31 2.68
N THR A 30 -13.49 2.28 2.02
CA THR A 30 -13.21 0.88 2.38
C THR A 30 -11.78 0.49 1.99
N ASP A 31 -11.28 -0.64 2.50
CA ASP A 31 -9.95 -1.14 2.13
C ASP A 31 -9.82 -1.35 0.60
N ARG A 32 -10.87 -1.85 -0.06
CA ARG A 32 -10.91 -1.97 -1.53
C ARG A 32 -11.00 -0.60 -2.19
N GLY A 33 -11.82 0.30 -1.64
CA GLY A 33 -12.00 1.65 -2.15
C GLY A 33 -10.72 2.46 -2.16
N VAL A 34 -9.90 2.38 -1.10
CA VAL A 34 -8.62 3.09 -1.06
C VAL A 34 -7.60 2.53 -2.03
N VAL A 35 -7.55 1.20 -2.22
CA VAL A 35 -6.67 0.58 -3.22
C VAL A 35 -7.04 1.03 -4.64
N ALA A 36 -8.34 1.09 -4.95
CA ALA A 36 -8.84 1.60 -6.23
C ALA A 36 -8.55 3.10 -6.41
N ALA A 37 -8.80 3.93 -5.39
CA ALA A 37 -8.52 5.36 -5.45
C ALA A 37 -7.02 5.65 -5.68
N ILE A 38 -6.14 4.87 -5.03
CA ILE A 38 -4.69 4.97 -5.22
C ILE A 38 -4.31 4.53 -6.65
N ARG A 39 -4.90 3.45 -7.18
CA ARG A 39 -4.68 3.04 -8.58
C ARG A 39 -5.03 4.17 -9.56
N ASP A 40 -6.17 4.82 -9.33
CA ASP A 40 -6.74 5.80 -10.27
C ASP A 40 -6.12 7.20 -10.16
N THR A 41 -5.37 7.48 -9.08
CA THR A 41 -4.80 8.81 -8.82
C THR A 41 -3.27 8.76 -8.70
N PRO A 42 -2.51 9.22 -9.72
CA PRO A 42 -1.05 9.21 -9.70
C PRO A 42 -0.44 9.89 -8.47
N ALA A 43 -0.99 11.02 -8.02
CA ALA A 43 -0.50 11.72 -6.83
C ALA A 43 -0.56 10.85 -5.56
N LEU A 44 -1.60 10.01 -5.41
CA LEU A 44 -1.72 9.10 -4.27
C LEU A 44 -0.69 7.97 -4.34
N GLN A 45 -0.30 7.51 -5.53
CA GLN A 45 0.78 6.53 -5.71
C GLN A 45 2.14 7.07 -5.26
N TYR A 46 2.49 8.29 -5.66
CA TYR A 46 3.72 8.92 -5.20
C TYR A 46 3.68 9.20 -3.69
N PHE A 47 2.52 9.57 -3.16
CA PHE A 47 2.35 9.78 -1.71
C PHE A 47 2.72 8.53 -0.90
N ILE A 48 2.18 7.36 -1.27
CA ILE A 48 2.47 6.07 -0.63
C ILE A 48 3.89 5.54 -0.93
N GLY A 49 4.68 6.25 -1.74
CA GLY A 49 6.08 5.95 -1.98
C GLY A 49 6.37 5.08 -3.20
N LEU A 50 5.45 4.98 -4.16
CA LEU A 50 5.78 4.43 -5.47
C LEU A 50 6.64 5.44 -6.25
N SER A 51 7.67 4.94 -6.92
CA SER A 51 8.58 5.76 -7.74
C SER A 51 8.04 6.03 -9.14
N GLU A 52 7.03 5.27 -9.56
CA GLU A 52 6.43 5.35 -10.89
C GLU A 52 4.93 5.06 -10.78
N TYR A 53 4.16 5.71 -11.64
CA TYR A 53 2.74 5.43 -11.77
C TYR A 53 2.49 4.09 -12.45
N LYS A 54 1.57 3.29 -11.90
CA LYS A 54 1.07 2.06 -12.51
C LYS A 54 -0.44 2.03 -12.48
N ALA A 55 -1.08 1.74 -13.62
CA ALA A 55 -2.53 1.57 -13.72
C ALA A 55 -3.02 0.20 -13.20
N VAL A 56 -2.40 -0.31 -12.13
CA VAL A 56 -2.76 -1.56 -11.46
C VAL A 56 -2.83 -1.34 -9.95
N GLU A 57 -3.52 -2.23 -9.25
CA GLU A 57 -3.59 -2.14 -7.80
C GLU A 57 -2.18 -2.26 -7.18
N PRO A 58 -1.77 -1.30 -6.32
CA PRO A 58 -0.41 -1.28 -5.78
C PRO A 58 -0.15 -2.40 -4.75
N PHE A 59 -1.21 -2.93 -4.14
CA PHE A 59 -1.17 -4.06 -3.20
C PHE A 59 -2.58 -4.65 -3.00
N ASN A 60 -2.65 -5.88 -2.49
CA ASN A 60 -3.93 -6.49 -2.13
C ASN A 60 -4.54 -5.79 -0.90
N TYR A 61 -5.81 -5.40 -0.99
CA TYR A 61 -6.56 -4.72 0.08
C TYR A 61 -6.48 -5.42 1.45
N SER A 62 -6.36 -6.75 1.50
CA SER A 62 -6.22 -7.50 2.75
C SER A 62 -4.96 -7.12 3.54
N SER A 63 -3.94 -6.58 2.87
CA SER A 63 -2.71 -6.09 3.49
C SER A 63 -2.99 -5.01 4.55
N LEU A 64 -4.03 -4.19 4.36
CA LEU A 64 -4.41 -3.15 5.32
C LEU A 64 -4.98 -3.74 6.61
N ALA A 65 -5.79 -4.80 6.50
CA ALA A 65 -6.32 -5.50 7.66
C ALA A 65 -5.20 -6.19 8.47
N HIS A 66 -4.20 -6.76 7.80
CA HIS A 66 -3.04 -7.35 8.46
C HIS A 66 -2.14 -6.31 9.11
N PHE A 67 -1.98 -5.14 8.51
CA PHE A 67 -1.10 -4.08 9.00
C PHE A 67 -1.65 -3.33 10.22
N ARG A 68 -2.98 -3.35 10.42
CA ARG A 68 -3.62 -2.76 11.61
C ARG A 68 -3.54 -3.65 12.86
N LYS A 69 -3.11 -4.91 12.71
CA LYS A 69 -2.89 -5.82 13.84
C LYS A 69 -1.48 -5.65 14.38
#